data_AF-A0A060CB74-F1
#
_entry.id   AF-A0A060CB74-F1
#
_cell.length_a   1.000
_cell.length_b   1.000
_cell.length_c   1.000
_cell.angle_alpha   90.00
_cell.angle_beta   90.00
_cell.angle_gamma   90.00
#
_symmetry.space_group_name_H-M   'P 1'
#
loop_
_entity.id
_entity.type
_entity.pdbx_description
1 polymer ?
#
loop_
_entity_poly.entity_id
_entity_poly.type
_entity_poly.pdbx_seq_one_letter_code
_entity_poly.pdbx_strand_id
1 'polypeptide(L)'
;MLADKGVRASTIIPGIDAAFNPKLVLGFVGRFSTYGFRKGADLLQQVNDLDFVELAVTDGDVAQDALPAFYRSLDYILVTSRYEGGPMCLLEGLACGKKIICP
;
A
#
# COMPACT_ATOMS: atom_id res chain seq x y z
N MET A 1 -16.68 -33.11 17.95
CA MET A 1 -16.41 -32.03 18.93
C MET A 1 -16.44 -32.59 20.36
N LEU A 2 -15.86 -31.90 21.35
CA LEU A 2 -15.90 -32.30 22.77
C LEU A 2 -17.35 -32.33 23.30
N ALA A 3 -18.21 -31.44 22.80
CA ALA A 3 -19.65 -31.42 23.07
C ALA A 3 -20.34 -32.73 22.65
N ASP A 4 -19.95 -33.33 21.51
CA ASP A 4 -20.51 -34.59 21.01
C ASP A 4 -20.13 -35.80 21.88
N LYS A 5 -19.16 -35.62 22.79
CA LYS A 5 -18.75 -36.62 23.78
C LYS A 5 -19.38 -36.37 25.16
N GLY A 6 -20.38 -35.49 25.26
CA GLY A 6 -21.04 -35.14 26.51
C GLY A 6 -20.21 -34.24 27.44
N VAL A 7 -19.08 -33.70 26.96
CA VAL A 7 -18.24 -32.78 27.73
C VAL A 7 -18.76 -31.36 27.56
N ARG A 8 -19.05 -30.70 28.68
CA ARG A 8 -19.45 -29.28 28.67
C ARG A 8 -18.24 -28.44 28.25
N ALA A 9 -18.29 -27.88 27.05
CA ALA A 9 -17.23 -27.07 26.48
C ALA A 9 -17.81 -25.81 25.82
N SER A 10 -17.07 -24.71 25.85
CA SER A 10 -17.36 -23.48 25.11
C SER A 10 -16.08 -23.00 24.43
N THR A 11 -16.24 -22.34 23.28
CA THR A 11 -15.14 -21.69 22.58
C THR A 11 -14.97 -20.28 23.14
N ILE A 12 -13.76 -19.95 23.60
CA ILE A 12 -13.37 -18.59 23.93
C ILE A 12 -12.42 -18.13 22.83
N ILE A 13 -12.79 -17.06 22.13
CA ILE A 13 -11.93 -16.43 21.11
C ILE A 13 -11.06 -15.41 21.85
N PRO A 14 -9.72 -15.49 21.75
CA PRO A 14 -8.84 -14.48 22.32
C PRO A 14 -9.15 -13.09 21.75
N GLY A 15 -9.22 -12.08 22.61
CA GLY A 15 -9.30 -10.68 22.19
C GLY A 15 -7.96 -10.19 21.64
N ILE A 16 -7.99 -9.14 20.81
CA ILE A 16 -6.81 -8.44 20.29
C ILE A 16 -6.92 -6.98 20.74
N ASP A 17 -5.80 -6.40 21.16
CA ASP A 17 -5.72 -4.98 21.53
C ASP A 17 -5.95 -4.10 20.29
N ALA A 18 -6.82 -3.09 20.43
CA ALA A 18 -7.18 -2.15 19.37
C ALA A 18 -5.98 -1.36 18.82
N ALA A 19 -4.87 -1.29 19.55
CA ALA A 19 -3.62 -0.71 19.09
C ALA A 19 -2.99 -1.48 17.90
N PHE A 20 -3.25 -2.78 17.76
CA PHE A 20 -2.76 -3.59 16.64
C PHE A 20 -3.67 -3.46 15.42
N ASN A 21 -3.64 -2.30 14.78
CA ASN A 21 -4.44 -1.98 13.60
C ASN A 21 -3.56 -1.84 12.34
N PRO A 22 -3.28 -2.94 11.61
CA PRO A 22 -2.40 -2.88 10.44
C PRO A 22 -2.98 -1.98 9.35
N LYS A 23 -2.13 -1.12 8.77
CA LYS A 23 -2.46 -0.32 7.59
C LYS A 23 -1.93 -1.01 6.34
N LEU A 24 -2.61 -0.79 5.22
CA LEU A 24 -2.12 -1.12 3.89
C LEU A 24 -1.15 -0.03 3.43
N VAL A 25 0.13 -0.36 3.28
CA VAL A 25 1.16 0.61 2.87
C VAL A 25 1.23 0.67 1.35
N LEU A 26 0.66 1.73 0.77
CA LEU A 26 0.66 1.97 -0.67
C LEU A 26 1.75 2.97 -1.03
N GLY A 27 2.63 2.60 -1.96
CA GLY A 27 3.68 3.50 -2.42
C GLY A 27 3.31 4.27 -3.67
N PHE A 28 3.48 5.59 -3.63
CA PHE A 28 3.46 6.45 -4.80
C PHE A 28 4.87 6.97 -5.08
N VAL A 29 5.44 6.56 -6.22
CA VAL A 29 6.80 6.95 -6.63
C VAL A 29 6.71 7.93 -7.79
N GLY A 30 7.09 9.18 -7.51
CA GLY A 30 6.97 10.30 -8.43
C GLY A 30 6.78 11.62 -7.67
N ARG A 31 6.72 12.71 -8.43
CA ARG A 31 6.49 14.07 -7.93
C ARG A 31 5.04 14.49 -8.07
N PHE A 32 4.40 14.81 -6.96
CA PHE A 32 2.97 15.14 -6.95
C PHE A 32 2.72 16.62 -7.21
N SER A 33 3.53 17.48 -6.56
CA SER A 33 3.47 18.94 -6.63
C SER A 33 3.69 19.50 -8.05
N THR A 34 4.39 18.76 -8.90
CA THR A 34 4.86 19.25 -10.21
C THR A 34 3.89 18.97 -11.37
N TYR A 35 3.01 17.97 -11.26
CA TYR A 35 2.27 17.46 -12.43
C TYR A 35 0.74 17.34 -12.25
N GLY A 36 0.21 17.69 -11.06
CA GLY A 36 -1.22 17.89 -10.81
C GLY A 36 -2.12 16.78 -11.36
N PHE A 37 -3.17 17.16 -12.11
CA PHE A 37 -4.19 16.24 -12.63
C PHE A 37 -3.63 15.13 -13.56
N ARG A 38 -2.50 15.37 -14.24
CA ARG A 38 -1.85 14.36 -15.10
C ARG A 38 -1.44 13.12 -14.31
N LYS A 39 -1.03 13.32 -13.05
CA LYS A 39 -0.63 12.27 -12.13
C LYS A 39 -1.80 11.70 -11.31
N GLY A 40 -3.05 12.07 -11.63
CA GLY A 40 -4.24 11.58 -10.94
C GLY A 40 -4.31 12.05 -9.49
N ALA A 41 -4.04 13.33 -9.27
CA ALA A 41 -3.95 13.88 -7.92
C ALA A 41 -5.24 13.73 -7.10
N ASP A 42 -6.38 13.82 -7.77
CA ASP A 42 -7.69 13.58 -7.18
C ASP A 42 -7.86 12.14 -6.68
N LEU A 43 -7.36 11.16 -7.43
CA LEU A 43 -7.40 9.75 -7.03
C LEU A 43 -6.45 9.48 -5.86
N LEU A 44 -5.24 10.05 -5.87
CA LEU A 44 -4.31 9.88 -4.76
C LEU A 44 -4.88 10.46 -3.46
N GLN A 45 -5.56 11.61 -3.54
CA GLN A 45 -6.24 12.18 -2.38
C GLN A 45 -7.35 11.25 -1.86
N GLN A 46 -8.20 10.73 -2.75
CA GLN A 46 -9.25 9.77 -2.36
C GLN A 46 -8.67 8.53 -1.67
N VAL A 47 -7.51 8.04 -2.14
CA VAL A 47 -6.82 6.90 -1.50
C VAL A 47 -6.22 7.28 -0.15
N ASN A 48 -5.66 8.48 -0.03
CA ASN A 48 -5.09 8.99 1.22
C ASN A 48 -6.16 9.21 2.31
N ASP A 49 -7.41 9.47 1.92
CA ASP A 49 -8.53 9.66 2.84
C ASP A 49 -9.10 8.33 3.39
N LEU A 50 -8.56 7.17 2.96
CA LEU A 50 -8.99 5.86 3.45
C LEU A 50 -8.33 5.53 4.78
N ASP A 51 -9.14 5.34 5.83
CA ASP A 51 -8.65 5.07 7.18
C ASP A 51 -7.71 3.87 7.31
N PHE A 52 -7.78 2.88 6.41
CA PHE A 52 -6.95 1.67 6.45
C PHE A 52 -5.68 1.76 5.60
N VAL A 53 -5.44 2.89 4.92
CA VAL A 53 -4.29 3.09 4.04
C VAL A 53 -3.26 3.97 4.73
N GLU A 54 -1.99 3.60 4.56
CA GLU A 54 -0.85 4.47 4.80
C GLU A 54 -0.18 4.74 3.45
N LEU A 55 -0.11 6.01 3.05
CA LEU A 55 0.48 6.38 1.78
C LEU A 55 1.96 6.76 1.96
N ALA A 56 2.85 5.97 1.37
CA ALA A 56 4.28 6.27 1.32
C ALA A 56 4.60 7.00 0.01
N VAL A 57 4.99 8.26 0.10
CA VAL A 57 5.25 9.12 -1.07
C VAL A 57 6.73 9.48 -1.12
N THR A 58 7.36 9.28 -2.28
CA THR A 58 8.79 9.66 -2.42
C THR A 58 9.01 11.15 -2.66
N ASP A 59 8.08 11.83 -3.34
CA ASP A 59 8.22 13.17 -3.96
C ASP A 59 9.56 13.46 -4.68
N GLY A 60 10.29 12.41 -5.07
CA GLY A 60 11.63 12.51 -5.65
C GLY A 60 12.76 12.78 -4.66
N ASP A 61 12.51 12.66 -3.35
CA ASP A 61 13.47 12.91 -2.27
C ASP A 61 14.21 11.64 -1.81
N VAL A 62 13.83 10.47 -2.32
CA VAL A 62 14.51 9.20 -2.04
C VAL A 62 15.71 9.04 -2.97
N ALA A 63 16.90 8.86 -2.39
CA ALA A 63 18.13 8.62 -3.14
C ALA A 63 18.03 7.33 -3.99
N GLN A 64 18.69 7.32 -5.15
CA GLN A 64 18.58 6.23 -6.12
C GLN A 64 19.00 4.85 -5.56
N ASP A 65 20.00 4.83 -4.70
CA ASP A 65 20.50 3.62 -4.02
C ASP A 65 19.57 3.13 -2.90
N ALA A 66 18.81 4.05 -2.27
CA ALA A 66 17.80 3.76 -1.27
C ALA A 66 16.45 3.32 -1.88
N LEU A 67 16.20 3.63 -3.16
CA LEU A 67 14.92 3.38 -3.82
C LEU A 67 14.49 1.90 -3.82
N PRO A 68 15.38 0.90 -4.03
CA PRO A 68 14.99 -0.50 -3.89
C PRO A 68 14.54 -0.89 -2.48
N ALA A 69 15.14 -0.30 -1.44
CA ALA A 69 14.72 -0.54 -0.07
C ALA A 69 13.34 0.08 0.21
N PHE A 70 13.09 1.28 -0.30
CA PHE A 70 11.78 1.91 -0.29
C PHE A 70 10.74 1.02 -0.98
N TYR A 71 11.00 0.55 -2.20
CA TYR A 71 10.06 -0.35 -2.88
C TYR A 71 9.74 -1.59 -2.05
N ARG A 72 10.74 -2.20 -1.41
CA ARG A 72 10.57 -3.41 -0.61
C ARG A 72 9.76 -3.21 0.67
N SER A 73 9.68 -1.99 1.22
CA SER A 73 8.89 -1.70 2.42
C SER A 73 7.39 -1.55 2.16
N LEU A 74 6.95 -1.53 0.90
CA LEU A 74 5.55 -1.30 0.51
C LEU A 74 4.78 -2.61 0.35
N ASP A 75 3.47 -2.58 0.51
CA ASP A 75 2.62 -3.71 0.15
C ASP A 75 2.34 -3.74 -1.37
N TYR A 76 2.00 -2.57 -1.94
CA TYR A 76 1.71 -2.40 -3.36
C TYR A 76 2.26 -1.07 -3.87
N ILE A 77 2.52 -1.01 -5.18
CA ILE A 77 2.82 0.24 -5.88
C ILE A 77 1.54 0.77 -6.49
N LEU A 78 1.23 2.03 -6.21
CA LEU A 78 0.10 2.75 -6.74
C LEU A 78 0.56 3.72 -7.83
N VAL A 79 0.08 3.49 -9.05
CA VAL A 79 0.31 4.37 -10.19
C VAL A 79 -1.01 5.05 -10.52
N THR A 80 -1.18 6.31 -10.10
CA THR A 80 -2.41 7.09 -10.36
C THR A 80 -2.35 7.90 -11.64
N SER A 81 -1.23 7.88 -12.36
CA SER A 81 -1.06 8.66 -13.58
C SER A 81 -2.07 8.30 -14.65
N ARG A 82 -2.74 9.32 -15.22
CA ARG A 82 -3.72 9.14 -16.30
C ARG A 82 -3.08 8.95 -17.67
N TYR A 83 -1.86 9.49 -17.85
CA TYR A 83 -1.15 9.48 -19.11
C TYR A 83 0.34 9.25 -18.88
N GLU A 84 0.83 8.06 -19.21
CA GLU A 84 2.26 7.74 -19.27
C GLU A 84 2.54 6.73 -20.38
N GLY A 85 3.71 6.85 -21.03
CA GLY A 85 4.15 5.86 -22.02
C GLY A 85 4.72 4.59 -21.38
N GLY A 86 5.12 4.66 -20.11
CA GLY A 86 5.73 3.57 -19.36
C GLY A 86 6.27 4.09 -18.02
N PRO A 87 5.49 4.04 -16.92
CA PRO A 87 5.97 4.48 -15.62
C PRO A 87 7.17 3.63 -15.18
N MET A 88 8.32 4.26 -14.95
CA MET A 88 9.49 3.55 -14.43
C MET A 88 9.20 2.88 -13.09
N CYS A 89 8.35 3.51 -12.26
CA CYS A 89 7.96 2.96 -10.97
C CYS A 89 7.16 1.66 -11.05
N LEU A 90 6.49 1.40 -12.18
CA LEU A 90 5.86 0.11 -12.45
C LEU A 90 6.93 -0.97 -12.61
N LEU A 91 7.93 -0.73 -13.46
CA LEU A 91 8.99 -1.70 -13.74
C LEU A 91 9.88 -1.96 -12.52
N GLU A 92 10.27 -0.90 -11.83
CA GLU A 92 11.08 -0.98 -10.61
C GLU A 92 10.33 -1.69 -9.47
N GLY A 93 9.04 -1.40 -9.33
CA GLY A 93 8.16 -2.07 -8.38
C GLY A 93 8.06 -3.57 -8.62
N LEU A 94 7.80 -3.97 -9.87
CA LEU A 94 7.77 -5.39 -10.27
C LEU A 94 9.13 -6.07 -10.03
N ALA A 95 10.24 -5.40 -10.35
CA ALA A 95 11.58 -5.93 -10.10
C ALA A 95 11.87 -6.14 -8.60
N CYS A 96 11.20 -5.39 -7.72
CA CYS A 96 11.25 -5.57 -6.26
C CYS A 96 10.22 -6.58 -5.72
N GLY A 97 9.51 -7.30 -6.60
CA GLY A 97 8.50 -8.30 -6.23
C GLY A 97 7.19 -7.70 -5.72
N LYS A 98 6.91 -6.42 -6.03
CA LYS A 98 5.69 -5.74 -5.61
C LYS A 98 4.62 -5.82 -6.68
N LYS A 99 3.38 -5.97 -6.24
CA LYS A 99 2.20 -5.89 -7.11
C LYS A 99 1.88 -4.43 -7.40
N ILE A 100 1.30 -4.20 -8.58
CA ILE A 100 1.01 -2.86 -9.10
C ILE A 100 -0.51 -2.67 -9.15
N ILE A 101 -0.97 -1.49 -8.75
CA ILE A 101 -2.33 -0.99 -8.93
C ILE A 101 -2.25 0.20 -9.88
N CYS A 102 -2.86 0.08 -11.06
CA CYS A 102 -2.88 1.14 -12.06
C CYS A 102 -4.23 1.17 -12.82
N PRO A 103 -4.68 2.34 -13.33
CA PRO A 103 -5.79 2.47 -14.26
C PRO A 103 -5.59 1.75 -15.59
#